data_AF-A0A2N5A5P2-F1
#
_entry.id   AF-A0A2N5A5P2-F1
#
_cell.length_a   1.000
_cell.length_b   1.000
_cell.length_c   1.000
_cell.angle_alpha   90.00
_cell.angle_beta   90.00
_cell.angle_gamma   90.00
#
_symmetry.space_group_name_H-M   'P 1'
#
loop_
_entity.id
_entity.type
_entity.pdbx_description
1 polymer ?
#
loop_
_entity_poly.entity_id
_entity_poly.type
_entity_poly.pdbx_seq_one_letter_code
_entity_poly.pdbx_strand_id
1 'polypeptide(L)'
;LAQRYGLQNTLREWVAKTPIAHATMLMGKGLFDEQLSGFVGTYSGIASAPQTREAIENADTIICIGTRFTDTITAGFTQHLAREKTIEIQPFAVRVGDHWFSGVPMDQALAALMTLSAPLAAEWAAPQVVAPEVEEEAEGELTQKNFWSTVQDALRPGDIILADQGTAAFGIAALKLPSEASLIVQPLWGSIGFTLPAAYGAQTAAEERRVVLIVGDGAAQLTIQEMGSMLRDKQKPLILLLNNEGYTVERAIHGPEQRYND
;
A
#
# COMPACT_ATOMS: atom_id res chain seq x y z
N LEU A 1 -4.59 9.00 -2.35
CA LEU A 1 -4.20 10.42 -2.56
C LEU A 1 -4.01 11.19 -1.26
N ALA A 2 -4.72 10.87 -0.16
CA ALA A 2 -4.63 11.62 1.11
C ALA A 2 -3.20 11.97 1.57
N GLN A 3 -2.26 11.03 1.50
CA GLN A 3 -0.85 11.28 1.83
C GLN A 3 -0.22 12.38 0.96
N ARG A 4 -0.53 12.43 -0.34
CA ARG A 4 -0.01 13.45 -1.28
C ARG A 4 -0.55 14.85 -0.98
N TYR A 5 -1.65 14.94 -0.24
CA TYR A 5 -2.25 16.19 0.24
C TYR A 5 -1.95 16.45 1.72
N GLY A 6 -1.01 15.72 2.33
CA GLY A 6 -0.57 15.97 3.70
C GLY A 6 -1.54 15.55 4.81
N LEU A 7 -2.54 14.72 4.50
CA LEU A 7 -3.61 14.36 5.45
C LEU A 7 -3.36 13.05 6.23
N GLN A 8 -2.13 12.55 6.25
CA GLN A 8 -1.79 11.31 6.94
C GLN A 8 -2.06 11.40 8.45
N ASN A 9 -1.55 12.44 9.11
CA ASN A 9 -1.71 12.60 10.56
C ASN A 9 -3.18 12.79 10.93
N THR A 10 -3.94 13.58 10.16
CA THR A 10 -5.37 13.78 10.36
C THR A 10 -6.14 12.45 10.31
N LEU A 11 -5.81 11.59 9.34
CA LEU A 11 -6.44 10.27 9.23
C LEU A 11 -6.07 9.35 10.39
N ARG A 12 -4.79 9.32 10.80
CA ARG A 12 -4.33 8.54 11.96
C ARG A 12 -5.02 9.00 13.25
N GLU A 13 -5.14 10.31 13.47
CA GLU A 13 -5.88 10.87 14.61
C GLU A 13 -7.35 10.50 14.59
N TRP A 14 -7.97 10.46 13.41
CA TRP A 14 -9.38 10.09 13.29
C TRP A 14 -9.61 8.63 13.66
N VAL A 15 -8.87 7.69 13.05
CA VAL A 15 -9.06 6.26 13.33
C VAL A 15 -8.61 5.86 14.74
N ALA A 16 -7.74 6.64 15.39
CA ALA A 16 -7.39 6.43 16.79
C ALA A 16 -8.52 6.85 17.76
N LYS A 17 -9.36 7.81 17.39
CA LYS A 17 -10.47 8.33 18.22
C LYS A 17 -11.82 7.72 17.88
N THR A 18 -11.94 7.13 16.70
CA THR A 18 -13.20 6.59 16.19
C THR A 18 -13.00 5.12 15.82
N PRO A 19 -13.73 4.18 16.43
CA PRO A 19 -13.55 2.75 16.24
C PRO A 19 -14.13 2.31 14.88
N ILE A 20 -13.39 2.60 13.81
CA ILE A 20 -13.78 2.31 12.42
C ILE A 20 -12.79 1.31 11.83
N ALA A 21 -13.31 0.25 11.20
CA ALA A 21 -12.48 -0.60 10.36
C ALA A 21 -11.92 0.18 9.18
N HIS A 22 -10.62 0.09 8.99
CA HIS A 22 -9.93 0.83 7.95
C HIS A 22 -8.91 -0.07 7.25
N ALA A 23 -8.79 0.16 5.95
CA ALA A 23 -7.86 -0.53 5.07
C ALA A 23 -7.19 0.50 4.17
N THR A 24 -6.11 0.08 3.53
CA THR A 24 -5.53 0.81 2.40
C THR A 24 -5.53 -0.07 1.17
N MET A 25 -5.64 0.53 -0.01
CA MET A 25 -5.20 -0.13 -1.24
C MET A 25 -3.68 0.02 -1.37
N LEU A 26 -3.02 -0.76 -2.24
CA LEU A 26 -1.56 -0.78 -2.37
C LEU A 26 -0.93 0.63 -2.52
N MET A 27 -1.53 1.53 -3.31
CA MET A 27 -1.06 2.91 -3.48
C MET A 27 -1.03 3.75 -2.19
N GLY A 28 -1.86 3.39 -1.22
CA GLY A 28 -2.01 4.09 0.06
C GLY A 28 -1.37 3.35 1.23
N LYS A 29 -0.74 2.19 1.01
CA LYS A 29 -0.15 1.39 2.09
C LYS A 29 0.94 2.19 2.83
N GLY A 30 0.97 2.08 4.16
CA GLY A 30 1.76 2.95 5.04
C GLY A 30 1.08 4.27 5.44
N LEU A 31 -0.13 4.57 4.96
CA LEU A 31 -0.92 5.71 5.41
C LEU A 31 -1.31 5.58 6.89
N PHE A 32 -1.90 4.43 7.26
CA PHE A 32 -2.25 4.08 8.63
C PHE A 32 -1.10 3.35 9.33
N ASP A 33 -1.13 3.31 10.66
CA ASP A 33 -0.31 2.37 11.42
C ASP A 33 -1.00 1.01 11.42
N GLU A 34 -0.40 0.05 10.73
CA GLU A 34 -0.98 -1.28 10.51
C GLU A 34 -0.91 -2.17 11.78
N GLN A 35 -0.26 -1.69 12.85
CA GLN A 35 -0.21 -2.36 14.14
C GLN A 35 -1.42 -2.02 15.04
N LEU A 36 -2.21 -1.02 14.67
CA LEU A 36 -3.35 -0.57 15.47
C LEU A 36 -4.60 -1.42 15.25
N SER A 37 -5.41 -1.50 16.31
CA SER A 37 -6.75 -2.11 16.23
C SER A 37 -7.62 -1.39 15.20
N GLY A 38 -8.39 -2.15 14.43
CA GLY A 38 -9.25 -1.62 13.38
C GLY A 38 -8.60 -1.58 11.99
N PHE A 39 -7.26 -1.75 11.88
CA PHE A 39 -6.66 -2.00 10.59
C PHE A 39 -6.99 -3.43 10.14
N VAL A 40 -7.75 -3.55 9.03
CA VAL A 40 -8.26 -4.85 8.55
C VAL A 40 -7.44 -5.43 7.39
N GLY A 41 -6.36 -4.77 6.98
CA GLY A 41 -5.44 -5.24 5.95
C GLY A 41 -5.39 -4.39 4.69
N THR A 42 -4.71 -4.91 3.66
CA THR A 42 -4.63 -4.30 2.33
C THR A 42 -5.83 -4.73 1.47
N TYR A 43 -6.67 -3.79 1.06
CA TYR A 43 -7.83 -4.05 0.20
C TYR A 43 -7.45 -4.02 -1.30
N SER A 44 -7.85 -5.04 -2.05
CA SER A 44 -7.59 -5.21 -3.49
C SER A 44 -8.71 -5.97 -4.21
N GLY A 45 -9.98 -5.68 -3.90
CA GLY A 45 -11.13 -6.36 -4.51
C GLY A 45 -11.12 -7.87 -4.23
N ILE A 46 -11.31 -8.69 -5.26
CA ILE A 46 -11.34 -10.15 -5.12
C ILE A 46 -10.02 -10.75 -4.63
N ALA A 47 -8.89 -10.05 -4.84
CA ALA A 47 -7.57 -10.49 -4.40
C ALA A 47 -7.25 -10.15 -2.93
N SER A 48 -8.17 -9.49 -2.22
CA SER A 48 -7.99 -9.25 -0.77
C SER A 48 -8.11 -10.57 0.01
N ALA A 49 -7.49 -10.61 1.18
CA ALA A 49 -7.79 -11.67 2.14
C ALA A 49 -9.30 -11.68 2.45
N PRO A 50 -9.95 -12.85 2.64
CA PRO A 50 -11.41 -12.94 2.76
C PRO A 50 -11.98 -12.03 3.86
N GLN A 51 -11.30 -11.95 5.01
CA GLN A 51 -11.70 -11.15 6.17
C GLN A 51 -11.61 -9.65 5.86
N THR A 52 -10.54 -9.22 5.19
CA THR A 52 -10.38 -7.85 4.71
C THR A 52 -11.48 -7.48 3.71
N ARG A 53 -11.76 -8.36 2.74
CA ARG A 53 -12.81 -8.13 1.74
C ARG A 53 -14.18 -7.97 2.41
N GLU A 54 -14.53 -8.90 3.29
CA GLU A 54 -15.80 -8.88 4.01
C GLU A 54 -15.96 -7.64 4.89
N ALA A 55 -14.90 -7.24 5.62
CA ALA A 55 -14.93 -6.05 6.46
C ALA A 55 -15.21 -4.75 5.66
N ILE A 56 -14.75 -4.69 4.41
CA ILE A 56 -14.91 -3.51 3.55
C ILE A 56 -16.20 -3.57 2.74
N GLU A 57 -16.46 -4.67 2.03
CA GLU A 57 -17.58 -4.75 1.07
C GLU A 57 -18.94 -4.93 1.75
N ASN A 58 -18.99 -5.49 2.96
CA ASN A 58 -20.24 -5.67 3.71
C ASN A 58 -20.59 -4.46 4.59
N ALA A 59 -19.74 -3.43 4.67
CA ALA A 59 -20.01 -2.25 5.49
C ALA A 59 -21.28 -1.52 5.03
N ASP A 60 -22.07 -1.01 5.99
CA ASP A 60 -23.27 -0.23 5.71
C ASP A 60 -22.94 1.13 5.10
N THR A 61 -21.76 1.67 5.40
CA THR A 61 -21.23 2.90 4.79
C THR A 61 -19.72 2.79 4.63
N ILE A 62 -19.25 3.07 3.41
CA ILE A 62 -17.84 2.97 3.02
C ILE A 62 -17.32 4.38 2.71
N ILE A 63 -16.21 4.77 3.34
CA ILE A 63 -15.62 6.10 3.20
C ILE A 63 -14.31 5.97 2.40
N CYS A 64 -14.36 6.40 1.15
CA CYS A 64 -13.24 6.37 0.21
C CYS A 64 -12.48 7.70 0.21
N ILE A 65 -11.29 7.75 0.80
CA ILE A 65 -10.53 9.00 0.97
C ILE A 65 -9.35 9.07 0.02
N GLY A 66 -9.47 9.94 -0.99
CA GLY A 66 -8.48 10.10 -2.04
C GLY A 66 -8.25 8.82 -2.82
N THR A 67 -9.27 7.96 -2.91
CA THR A 67 -9.20 6.66 -3.55
C THR A 67 -9.11 6.81 -5.06
N ARG A 68 -8.31 5.93 -5.69
CA ARG A 68 -8.26 5.72 -7.13
C ARG A 68 -8.41 4.24 -7.35
N PHE A 69 -9.48 3.82 -8.01
CA PHE A 69 -9.67 2.44 -8.41
C PHE A 69 -8.99 2.25 -9.76
N THR A 70 -7.89 1.51 -9.77
CA THR A 70 -7.16 1.14 -11.00
C THR A 70 -7.15 -0.37 -11.10
N ASP A 71 -7.09 -0.88 -12.32
CA ASP A 71 -7.07 -2.30 -12.64
C ASP A 71 -6.09 -3.08 -11.75
N THR A 72 -4.84 -2.64 -11.64
CA THR A 72 -3.80 -3.36 -10.87
C THR A 72 -4.16 -3.54 -9.39
N ILE A 73 -4.63 -2.47 -8.72
CA ILE A 73 -4.90 -2.49 -7.27
C ILE A 73 -6.34 -2.92 -6.93
N THR A 74 -7.13 -3.28 -7.94
CA THR A 74 -8.48 -3.83 -7.80
C THR A 74 -8.61 -5.20 -8.43
N ALA A 75 -7.50 -5.83 -8.82
CA ALA A 75 -7.47 -7.11 -9.52
C ALA A 75 -8.42 -7.14 -10.73
N GLY A 76 -8.39 -6.09 -11.56
CA GLY A 76 -9.25 -5.96 -12.74
C GLY A 76 -10.65 -5.44 -12.45
N PHE A 77 -10.77 -4.43 -11.58
CA PHE A 77 -12.03 -3.77 -11.22
C PHE A 77 -13.06 -4.69 -10.53
N THR A 78 -12.57 -5.58 -9.65
CA THR A 78 -13.39 -6.60 -8.98
C THR A 78 -13.95 -6.15 -7.63
N GLN A 79 -13.79 -4.88 -7.27
CA GLN A 79 -14.35 -4.32 -6.05
C GLN A 79 -15.89 -4.25 -6.12
N HIS A 80 -16.56 -4.67 -5.05
CA HIS A 80 -18.01 -4.57 -4.91
C HIS A 80 -18.40 -3.51 -3.88
N LEU A 81 -18.40 -2.24 -4.30
CA LEU A 81 -18.73 -1.10 -3.45
C LEU A 81 -19.97 -0.40 -4.00
N ALA A 82 -21.12 -0.68 -3.39
CA ALA A 82 -22.41 -0.11 -3.80
C ALA A 82 -22.39 1.42 -3.67
N ARG A 83 -22.76 2.13 -4.76
CA ARG A 83 -22.58 3.58 -4.84
C ARG A 83 -23.35 4.31 -3.75
N GLU A 84 -24.57 3.88 -3.47
CA GLU A 84 -25.48 4.36 -2.44
C GLU A 84 -24.92 4.23 -1.01
N LYS A 85 -24.00 3.29 -0.78
CA LYS A 85 -23.31 3.09 0.51
C LYS A 85 -21.99 3.84 0.60
N THR A 86 -21.55 4.54 -0.45
CA THR A 86 -20.21 5.14 -0.49
C THR A 86 -20.22 6.65 -0.33
N ILE A 87 -19.31 7.13 0.52
CA ILE A 87 -18.87 8.52 0.59
C ILE A 87 -17.48 8.57 -0.03
N GLU A 88 -17.29 9.39 -1.05
CA GLU A 88 -16.00 9.54 -1.74
C GLU A 88 -15.48 10.95 -1.55
N ILE A 89 -14.31 11.08 -0.93
CA ILE A 89 -13.64 12.36 -0.75
C ILE A 89 -12.48 12.42 -1.73
N GLN A 90 -12.56 13.31 -2.70
CA GLN A 90 -11.51 13.62 -3.67
C GLN A 90 -10.83 14.95 -3.30
N PRO A 91 -9.69 15.30 -3.93
CA PRO A 91 -8.98 16.54 -3.61
C PRO A 91 -9.83 17.80 -3.55
N PHE A 92 -10.82 17.92 -4.45
CA PHE A 92 -11.64 19.12 -4.62
C PHE A 92 -13.13 18.83 -4.82
N ALA A 93 -13.57 17.61 -4.46
CA ALA A 93 -14.97 17.22 -4.59
C ALA A 93 -15.30 16.10 -3.59
N VAL A 94 -16.55 16.04 -3.17
CA VAL A 94 -17.09 14.96 -2.33
C VAL A 94 -18.29 14.35 -3.02
N ARG A 95 -18.45 13.04 -2.95
CA ARG A 95 -19.65 12.32 -3.36
C ARG A 95 -20.29 11.65 -2.16
N VAL A 96 -21.60 11.76 -2.01
CA VAL A 96 -22.40 10.97 -1.06
C VAL A 96 -23.50 10.28 -1.84
N GLY A 97 -23.44 8.95 -1.92
CA GLY A 97 -24.31 8.20 -2.81
C GLY A 97 -24.13 8.64 -4.27
N ASP A 98 -25.20 9.14 -4.88
CA ASP A 98 -25.17 9.65 -6.26
C ASP A 98 -24.81 11.13 -6.38
N HIS A 99 -24.90 11.90 -5.29
CA HIS A 99 -24.76 13.35 -5.33
C HIS A 99 -23.30 13.80 -5.18
N TRP A 100 -22.87 14.72 -6.04
CA TRP A 100 -21.54 15.33 -6.01
C TRP A 100 -21.59 16.78 -5.50
N PHE A 101 -20.70 17.10 -4.58
CA PHE A 101 -20.39 18.43 -4.09
C PHE A 101 -19.02 18.84 -4.63
N SER A 102 -18.99 19.69 -5.66
CA SER A 102 -17.74 20.19 -6.23
C SER A 102 -17.21 21.39 -5.44
N GLY A 103 -15.90 21.65 -5.56
CA GLY A 103 -15.26 22.80 -4.89
C GLY A 103 -15.11 22.63 -3.38
N VAL A 104 -15.24 21.40 -2.87
CA VAL A 104 -15.02 21.07 -1.45
C VAL A 104 -13.62 20.46 -1.32
N PRO A 105 -12.65 21.15 -0.69
CA PRO A 105 -11.32 20.62 -0.45
C PRO A 105 -11.33 19.37 0.47
N MET A 106 -10.44 18.41 0.19
CA MET A 106 -10.37 17.13 0.92
C MET A 106 -10.18 17.29 2.44
N ASP A 107 -9.37 18.26 2.87
CA ASP A 107 -9.10 18.57 4.27
C ASP A 107 -10.36 19.10 4.99
N GLN A 108 -11.13 19.98 4.35
CA GLN A 108 -12.39 20.50 4.87
C GLN A 108 -13.46 19.41 4.94
N ALA A 109 -13.56 18.59 3.90
CA ALA A 109 -14.48 17.45 3.88
C ALA A 109 -14.16 16.44 5.00
N LEU A 110 -12.87 16.14 5.20
CA LEU A 110 -12.43 15.25 6.27
C LEU A 110 -12.72 15.84 7.66
N ALA A 111 -12.47 17.14 7.88
CA ALA A 111 -12.78 17.81 9.14
C ALA A 111 -14.29 17.77 9.47
N ALA A 112 -15.14 17.99 8.45
CA ALA A 112 -16.59 17.88 8.61
C ALA A 112 -17.00 16.44 8.96
N LEU A 113 -16.44 15.45 8.29
CA LEU A 113 -16.72 14.04 8.54
C LEU A 113 -16.26 13.58 9.93
N MET A 114 -15.10 14.04 10.40
CA MET A 114 -14.62 13.80 11.76
C MET A 114 -15.58 14.39 12.81
N THR A 115 -16.09 15.59 12.56
CA THR A 115 -17.07 16.24 13.45
C THR A 115 -18.39 15.47 13.50
N LEU A 116 -18.88 14.99 12.35
CA LEU A 116 -20.12 14.21 12.25
C LEU A 116 -19.99 12.80 12.85
N SER A 117 -18.83 12.17 12.71
CA SER A 117 -18.59 10.80 13.20
C SER A 117 -18.33 10.75 14.71
N ALA A 118 -17.78 11.81 15.31
CA ALA A 118 -17.47 11.83 16.74
C ALA A 118 -18.64 11.46 17.69
N PRO A 119 -19.86 12.03 17.57
CA PRO A 119 -20.98 11.63 18.42
C PRO A 119 -21.52 10.22 18.09
N LEU A 120 -21.39 9.77 16.84
CA LEU A 120 -21.88 8.46 16.38
C LEU A 120 -20.92 7.32 16.74
N ALA A 121 -19.67 7.63 17.07
CA ALA A 121 -18.61 6.67 17.37
C ALA A 121 -19.00 5.65 18.45
N ALA A 122 -19.81 6.07 19.44
CA ALA A 122 -20.27 5.22 20.52
C ALA A 122 -21.36 4.22 20.10
N GLU A 123 -22.06 4.50 19.00
CA GLU A 123 -23.11 3.65 18.43
C GLU A 123 -22.53 2.61 17.45
N TRP A 124 -21.30 2.83 17.00
CA TRP A 124 -20.64 1.96 16.03
C TRP A 124 -19.91 0.81 16.73
N ALA A 125 -20.29 -0.41 16.39
CA ALA A 125 -19.49 -1.57 16.72
C ALA A 125 -18.35 -1.70 15.71
N ALA A 126 -17.11 -1.49 16.13
CA ALA A 126 -15.97 -1.86 15.31
C ALA A 126 -16.03 -3.36 15.02
N PRO A 127 -15.92 -3.78 13.74
CA PRO A 127 -15.86 -5.20 13.44
C PRO A 127 -14.57 -5.76 14.07
N GLN A 128 -14.70 -6.93 14.71
CA GLN A 128 -13.59 -7.67 15.32
C GLN A 128 -12.77 -8.39 14.22
N VAL A 129 -12.39 -7.65 13.18
CA VAL A 129 -11.59 -8.17 12.08
C VAL A 129 -10.15 -7.74 12.30
N VAL A 130 -9.26 -8.73 12.31
CA VAL A 130 -7.82 -8.52 12.39
C VAL A 130 -7.25 -8.63 10.98
N ALA A 131 -6.28 -7.77 10.65
CA ALA A 131 -5.51 -7.93 9.43
C ALA A 131 -4.95 -9.35 9.31
N PRO A 132 -4.85 -9.92 8.10
CA PRO A 132 -4.24 -11.23 7.91
C PRO A 132 -2.80 -11.22 8.43
N GLU A 133 -2.47 -12.22 9.25
CA GLU A 133 -1.09 -12.44 9.67
C GLU A 133 -0.32 -13.13 8.54
N VAL A 134 0.98 -12.84 8.44
CA VAL A 134 1.87 -13.49 7.49
C VAL A 134 2.27 -14.84 8.09
N GLU A 135 2.02 -15.92 7.36
CA GLU A 135 2.35 -17.27 7.84
C GLU A 135 3.87 -17.42 8.01
N GLU A 136 4.29 -18.00 9.14
CA GLU A 136 5.67 -18.45 9.32
C GLU A 136 5.94 -19.61 8.36
N GLU A 137 6.98 -19.47 7.56
CA GLU A 137 7.37 -20.47 6.57
C GLU A 137 8.64 -21.18 7.01
N ALA A 138 8.75 -22.48 6.67
CA ALA A 138 9.89 -23.29 7.06
C ALA A 138 11.20 -22.85 6.36
N GLU A 139 12.31 -23.04 7.06
CA GLU A 139 13.65 -22.90 6.50
C GLU A 139 13.88 -23.90 5.36
N GLY A 140 14.63 -23.49 4.32
CA GLY A 140 14.89 -24.33 3.16
C GLY A 140 15.34 -23.54 1.94
N GLU A 141 15.06 -24.06 0.75
CA GLU A 141 15.27 -23.35 -0.51
C GLU A 141 14.50 -22.03 -0.52
N LEU A 142 15.10 -20.97 -1.04
CA LEU A 142 14.47 -19.65 -1.08
C LEU A 142 13.29 -19.66 -2.07
N THR A 143 12.11 -19.33 -1.57
CA THR A 143 10.87 -19.19 -2.34
C THR A 143 10.28 -17.81 -2.12
N GLN A 144 9.30 -17.40 -2.94
CA GLN A 144 8.57 -16.15 -2.68
C GLN A 144 7.93 -16.17 -1.27
N LYS A 145 7.38 -17.30 -0.83
CA LYS A 145 6.69 -17.41 0.46
C LYS A 145 7.61 -17.18 1.65
N ASN A 146 8.68 -17.98 1.77
CA ASN A 146 9.61 -17.83 2.89
C ASN A 146 10.45 -16.55 2.80
N PHE A 147 10.68 -16.00 1.61
CA PHE A 147 11.26 -14.67 1.45
C PHE A 147 10.38 -13.60 2.10
N TRP A 148 9.08 -13.55 1.78
CA TRP A 148 8.17 -12.54 2.32
C TRP A 148 7.92 -12.70 3.83
N SER A 149 7.86 -13.95 4.32
CA SER A 149 7.85 -14.24 5.77
C SER A 149 9.12 -13.69 6.45
N THR A 150 10.30 -13.94 5.87
CA THR A 150 11.57 -13.39 6.40
C THR A 150 11.61 -11.85 6.35
N VAL A 151 11.10 -11.24 5.28
CA VAL A 151 11.03 -9.78 5.15
C VAL A 151 10.10 -9.20 6.22
N GLN A 152 8.94 -9.80 6.48
CA GLN A 152 7.99 -9.37 7.52
C GLN A 152 8.68 -9.18 8.88
N ASP A 153 9.50 -10.15 9.28
CA ASP A 153 10.22 -10.12 10.56
C ASP A 153 11.40 -9.14 10.56
N ALA A 154 11.99 -8.90 9.39
CA ALA A 154 13.16 -8.03 9.24
C ALA A 154 12.80 -6.54 9.16
N LEU A 155 11.56 -6.20 8.79
CA LEU A 155 11.07 -4.82 8.76
C LEU A 155 11.05 -4.21 10.17
N ARG A 156 11.32 -2.91 10.25
CA ARG A 156 11.44 -2.18 11.52
C ARG A 156 10.58 -0.92 11.50
N PRO A 157 10.16 -0.43 12.69
CA PRO A 157 9.53 0.86 12.81
C PRO A 157 10.38 1.96 12.16
N GLY A 158 9.73 2.85 11.40
CA GLY A 158 10.41 3.95 10.73
C GLY A 158 11.16 3.58 9.44
N ASP A 159 11.06 2.37 8.91
CA ASP A 159 11.64 2.05 7.60
C ASP A 159 11.03 2.89 6.46
N ILE A 160 11.84 3.22 5.45
CA ILE A 160 11.34 3.66 4.14
C ILE A 160 11.51 2.49 3.17
N ILE A 161 10.40 1.87 2.81
CA ILE A 161 10.36 0.69 1.96
C ILE A 161 10.02 1.13 0.55
N LEU A 162 10.76 0.63 -0.43
CA LEU A 162 10.46 0.79 -1.85
C LEU A 162 10.30 -0.60 -2.47
N ALA A 163 9.22 -0.81 -3.20
CA ALA A 163 8.95 -2.07 -3.87
C ALA A 163 8.64 -1.81 -5.35
N ASP A 164 9.49 -2.34 -6.24
CA ASP A 164 9.32 -2.15 -7.68
C ASP A 164 8.14 -2.94 -8.23
N GLN A 165 7.74 -2.64 -9.46
CA GLN A 165 6.74 -3.43 -10.15
C GLN A 165 7.19 -4.89 -10.31
N GLY A 166 6.20 -5.77 -10.36
CA GLY A 166 6.42 -7.20 -10.39
C GLY A 166 6.15 -7.86 -9.04
N THR A 167 6.84 -8.97 -8.76
CA THR A 167 6.63 -9.76 -7.54
C THR A 167 6.88 -8.94 -6.27
N ALA A 168 7.77 -7.94 -6.31
CA ALA A 168 8.05 -7.05 -5.19
C ALA A 168 6.81 -6.25 -4.73
N ALA A 169 6.14 -5.53 -5.64
CA ALA A 169 4.95 -4.73 -5.33
C ALA A 169 3.78 -5.58 -4.81
N PHE A 170 3.57 -6.78 -5.36
CA PHE A 170 2.49 -7.66 -4.91
C PHE A 170 2.82 -8.37 -3.59
N GLY A 171 4.07 -8.77 -3.39
CA GLY A 171 4.48 -9.41 -2.15
C GLY A 171 4.46 -8.47 -0.95
N ILE A 172 4.96 -7.23 -1.09
CA ILE A 172 4.87 -6.23 -0.02
C ILE A 172 3.43 -5.86 0.33
N ALA A 173 2.48 -6.02 -0.60
CA ALA A 173 1.06 -5.75 -0.37
C ALA A 173 0.46 -6.67 0.70
N ALA A 174 0.98 -7.90 0.81
CA ALA A 174 0.54 -8.92 1.75
C ALA A 174 1.17 -8.76 3.15
N LEU A 175 2.22 -7.96 3.30
CA LEU A 175 2.86 -7.75 4.60
C LEU A 175 2.11 -6.73 5.46
N LYS A 176 2.33 -6.81 6.77
CA LYS A 176 1.89 -5.84 7.77
C LYS A 176 3.04 -4.90 8.12
N LEU A 177 2.91 -3.62 7.81
CA LEU A 177 3.98 -2.66 8.02
C LEU A 177 4.15 -2.30 9.51
N PRO A 178 5.39 -2.24 10.03
CA PRO A 178 5.64 -1.72 11.38
C PRO A 178 5.22 -0.25 11.52
N SER A 179 4.97 0.19 12.75
CA SER A 179 4.63 1.59 13.04
C SER A 179 5.65 2.56 12.44
N GLU A 180 5.18 3.69 11.92
CA GLU A 180 6.01 4.71 11.25
C GLU A 180 6.78 4.27 9.99
N ALA A 181 6.66 3.01 9.56
CA ALA A 181 7.16 2.60 8.27
C ALA A 181 6.35 3.27 7.14
N SER A 182 7.02 3.52 6.02
CA SER A 182 6.42 4.11 4.83
C SER A 182 6.71 3.26 3.61
N LEU A 183 5.75 3.14 2.70
CA LEU A 183 5.91 2.42 1.44
C LEU A 183 5.85 3.39 0.26
N ILE A 184 6.85 3.29 -0.62
CA ILE A 184 6.86 3.92 -1.94
C ILE A 184 6.70 2.80 -2.97
N VAL A 185 5.53 2.81 -3.62
CA VAL A 185 5.16 1.88 -4.70
C VAL A 185 4.43 2.67 -5.78
N GLN A 186 4.49 2.20 -7.03
CA GLN A 186 4.00 2.97 -8.18
C GLN A 186 2.99 2.20 -9.05
N PRO A 187 1.92 1.60 -8.50
CA PRO A 187 1.06 0.65 -9.23
C PRO A 187 0.13 1.30 -10.26
N LEU A 188 0.04 2.63 -10.30
CA LEU A 188 -0.69 3.34 -11.38
C LEU A 188 0.20 3.59 -12.60
N TRP A 189 1.40 4.14 -12.40
CA TRP A 189 2.28 4.46 -13.53
C TRP A 189 3.06 3.23 -14.01
N GLY A 190 3.41 2.33 -13.09
CA GLY A 190 3.89 1.00 -13.44
C GLY A 190 5.26 0.96 -14.13
N SER A 191 6.11 1.98 -13.99
CA SER A 191 7.42 1.99 -14.66
C SER A 191 8.42 1.16 -13.89
N ILE A 192 8.80 0.00 -14.44
CA ILE A 192 9.88 -0.83 -13.87
C ILE A 192 11.20 -0.04 -13.78
N GLY A 193 11.95 -0.29 -12.71
CA GLY A 193 13.24 0.37 -12.45
C GLY A 193 13.10 1.76 -11.81
N PHE A 194 11.88 2.24 -11.57
CA PHE A 194 11.63 3.49 -10.85
C PHE A 194 12.20 3.47 -9.43
N THR A 195 12.13 2.34 -8.73
CA THR A 195 12.37 2.32 -7.29
C THR A 195 13.83 2.46 -6.90
N LEU A 196 14.76 2.06 -7.76
CA LEU A 196 16.19 2.18 -7.49
C LEU A 196 16.65 3.66 -7.38
N PRO A 197 16.36 4.55 -8.35
CA PRO A 197 16.61 5.98 -8.19
C PRO A 197 15.69 6.65 -7.17
N ALA A 198 14.45 6.16 -6.97
CA ALA A 198 13.62 6.66 -5.88
C ALA A 198 14.21 6.35 -4.50
N ALA A 199 14.90 5.22 -4.33
CA ALA A 199 15.56 4.85 -3.08
C ALA A 199 16.73 5.78 -2.79
N TYR A 200 17.51 6.15 -3.82
CA TYR A 200 18.55 7.17 -3.71
C TYR A 200 17.96 8.49 -3.21
N GLY A 201 16.87 8.96 -3.83
CA GLY A 201 16.18 10.19 -3.41
C GLY A 201 15.62 10.12 -1.99
N ALA A 202 15.03 8.98 -1.62
CA ALA A 202 14.49 8.76 -0.28
C ALA A 202 15.58 8.81 0.80
N GLN A 203 16.73 8.15 0.56
CA GLN A 203 17.85 8.18 1.49
C GLN A 203 18.48 9.58 1.58
N THR A 204 18.55 10.32 0.47
CA THR A 204 18.98 11.73 0.46
C THR A 204 18.07 12.61 1.32
N ALA A 205 16.74 12.38 1.26
CA ALA A 205 15.77 13.17 2.03
C ALA A 205 15.72 12.78 3.52
N ALA A 206 16.08 11.54 3.86
CA ALA A 206 15.97 10.98 5.20
C ALA A 206 17.20 10.13 5.56
N GLU A 207 18.37 10.77 5.68
CA GLU A 207 19.66 10.14 5.93
C GLU A 207 19.67 9.19 7.13
N GLU A 208 18.94 9.56 8.20
CA GLU A 208 18.88 8.79 9.45
C GLU A 208 17.91 7.59 9.40
N ARG A 209 17.05 7.50 8.38
CA ARG A 209 16.09 6.40 8.25
C ARG A 209 16.69 5.26 7.44
N ARG A 210 16.39 4.02 7.85
CA ARG A 210 16.75 2.84 7.06
C ARG A 210 15.89 2.79 5.80
N VAL A 211 16.54 2.84 4.65
CA VAL A 211 15.90 2.62 3.34
C VAL A 211 16.04 1.15 2.96
N VAL A 212 14.91 0.50 2.63
CA VAL A 212 14.84 -0.89 2.17
C VAL A 212 14.26 -0.89 0.76
N LEU A 213 15.07 -1.27 -0.22
CA LEU A 213 14.67 -1.40 -1.62
C LEU A 213 14.48 -2.88 -1.96
N ILE A 214 13.30 -3.24 -2.47
CA ILE A 214 13.00 -4.57 -2.99
C ILE A 214 12.71 -4.43 -4.48
N VAL A 215 13.58 -4.99 -5.31
CA VAL A 215 13.56 -4.77 -6.76
C VAL A 215 13.85 -6.08 -7.49
N GLY A 216 13.13 -6.35 -8.57
CA GLY A 216 13.41 -7.48 -9.46
C GLY A 216 14.70 -7.26 -10.25
N ASP A 217 15.39 -8.33 -10.61
CA ASP A 217 16.55 -8.34 -11.50
C ASP A 217 16.32 -7.54 -12.79
N GLY A 218 15.23 -7.80 -13.51
CA GLY A 218 14.89 -7.11 -14.74
C GLY A 218 14.63 -5.61 -14.54
N ALA A 219 13.91 -5.24 -13.48
CA ALA A 219 13.65 -3.84 -13.14
C ALA A 219 14.94 -3.08 -12.80
N ALA A 220 15.84 -3.69 -12.02
CA ALA A 220 17.08 -3.07 -11.61
C ALA A 220 17.98 -2.73 -12.82
N GLN A 221 17.99 -3.55 -13.87
CA GLN A 221 18.81 -3.33 -15.07
C GLN A 221 18.53 -1.97 -15.75
N LEU A 222 17.30 -1.46 -15.70
CA LEU A 222 16.94 -0.22 -16.40
C LEU A 222 17.61 1.02 -15.79
N THR A 223 17.93 0.99 -14.50
CA THR A 223 18.39 2.17 -13.75
C THR A 223 19.59 1.89 -12.84
N ILE A 224 20.25 0.74 -13.00
CA ILE A 224 21.32 0.22 -12.13
C ILE A 224 22.45 1.22 -11.84
N GLN A 225 22.72 2.12 -12.78
CA GLN A 225 23.73 3.17 -12.65
C GLN A 225 23.52 4.10 -11.46
N GLU A 226 22.31 4.23 -10.91
CA GLU A 226 22.07 5.08 -9.73
C GLU A 226 22.73 4.52 -8.46
N MET A 227 23.10 3.24 -8.45
CA MET A 227 23.96 2.68 -7.40
C MET A 227 25.31 3.43 -7.32
N GLY A 228 25.81 3.96 -8.45
CA GLY A 228 27.00 4.80 -8.47
C GLY A 228 26.83 6.09 -7.66
N SER A 229 25.65 6.72 -7.71
CA SER A 229 25.31 7.90 -6.89
C SER A 229 25.22 7.54 -5.41
N MET A 230 24.56 6.43 -5.07
CA MET A 230 24.47 5.94 -3.68
C MET A 230 25.87 5.70 -3.09
N LEU A 231 26.75 5.04 -3.85
CA LEU A 231 28.14 4.78 -3.43
C LEU A 231 28.94 6.06 -3.26
N ARG A 232 28.86 6.98 -4.23
CA ARG A 232 29.52 8.30 -4.17
C ARG A 232 29.11 9.07 -2.91
N ASP A 233 27.82 9.05 -2.59
CA ASP A 233 27.24 9.80 -1.49
C ASP A 233 27.24 9.01 -0.17
N LYS A 234 27.89 7.82 -0.15
CA LYS A 234 28.05 6.93 1.02
C LYS A 234 26.73 6.54 1.69
N GLN A 235 25.66 6.47 0.90
CA GLN A 235 24.35 6.00 1.34
C GLN A 235 24.40 4.52 1.72
N LYS A 236 23.53 4.09 2.63
CA LYS A 236 23.49 2.72 3.17
C LYS A 236 22.11 2.06 3.04
N PRO A 237 21.45 2.08 1.87
CA PRO A 237 20.19 1.37 1.70
C PRO A 237 20.43 -0.15 1.76
N LEU A 238 19.47 -0.89 2.30
CA LEU A 238 19.39 -2.34 2.14
C LEU A 238 18.71 -2.63 0.81
N ILE A 239 19.44 -3.22 -0.14
CA ILE A 239 18.91 -3.58 -1.46
C ILE A 239 18.71 -5.09 -1.53
N LEU A 240 17.46 -5.51 -1.68
CA LEU A 240 17.05 -6.89 -1.91
C LEU A 240 16.74 -7.05 -3.41
N LEU A 241 17.68 -7.66 -4.14
CA LEU A 241 17.54 -7.96 -5.56
C LEU A 241 16.90 -9.34 -5.74
N LEU A 242 15.69 -9.39 -6.27
CA LEU A 242 14.98 -10.65 -6.54
C LEU A 242 15.45 -11.19 -7.89
N ASN A 243 16.43 -12.08 -7.86
CA ASN A 243 16.90 -12.79 -9.04
C ASN A 243 16.06 -14.06 -9.25
N ASN A 244 15.13 -14.00 -10.20
CA ASN A 244 14.33 -15.12 -10.68
C ASN A 244 14.47 -15.29 -12.19
N GLU A 245 15.63 -14.86 -12.71
CA GLU A 245 16.07 -15.00 -14.09
C GLU A 245 15.06 -14.42 -15.10
N GLY A 246 14.60 -13.18 -14.87
CA GLY A 246 13.79 -12.45 -15.85
C GLY A 246 12.40 -12.00 -15.38
N TYR A 247 11.51 -11.70 -16.32
CA TYR A 247 10.24 -11.03 -16.06
C TYR A 247 9.14 -12.00 -15.63
N THR A 248 9.24 -12.55 -14.42
CA THR A 248 8.29 -13.55 -13.89
C THR A 248 6.81 -13.11 -13.95
N VAL A 249 6.52 -11.82 -13.73
CA VAL A 249 5.14 -11.33 -13.85
C VAL A 249 4.62 -11.35 -15.29
N GLU A 250 5.47 -11.04 -16.27
CA GLU A 250 5.11 -11.15 -17.69
C GLU A 250 4.95 -12.61 -18.09
N ARG A 251 5.81 -13.52 -17.58
CA ARG A 251 5.65 -14.97 -17.75
C ARG A 251 4.28 -15.46 -17.24
N ALA A 252 3.81 -14.91 -16.12
CA ALA A 252 2.50 -15.24 -15.54
C ALA A 252 1.32 -14.66 -16.33
N ILE A 253 1.51 -13.53 -17.04
CA ILE A 253 0.49 -12.91 -17.90
C ILE A 253 0.42 -13.63 -19.26
N HIS A 254 1.56 -13.77 -19.94
CA HIS A 254 1.64 -14.35 -21.27
C HIS A 254 3.05 -14.80 -21.67
N GLY A 255 3.16 -15.99 -22.25
CA GLY A 255 4.40 -16.50 -22.83
C GLY A 255 5.45 -16.92 -21.79
N PRO A 256 5.14 -17.90 -20.92
CA PRO A 256 6.02 -18.28 -19.80
C PRO A 256 7.43 -18.72 -20.21
N GLU A 257 7.59 -19.25 -21.42
CA GLU A 257 8.86 -19.76 -21.96
C GLU A 257 9.39 -18.91 -23.13
N GLN A 258 8.87 -17.69 -23.32
CA GLN A 258 9.24 -16.85 -24.45
C GLN A 258 10.49 -16.03 -24.15
N ARG A 259 11.41 -15.99 -25.10
CA ARG A 259 12.71 -15.28 -25.01
C ARG A 259 12.63 -13.82 -24.57
N TYR A 260 11.51 -13.13 -24.83
CA TYR A 260 11.35 -11.73 -24.43
C TYR A 260 11.07 -11.56 -22.93
N ASN A 261 10.86 -12.65 -22.19
CA ASN A 261 10.66 -12.69 -20.76
C ASN A 261 11.91 -13.13 -19.98
N ASP A 262 13.02 -13.40 -20.67
CA ASP A 262 14.32 -13.79 -20.09
C ASP A 262 15.25 -12.57 -19.90
#